data_AF-A0A915K7W9-F1
#
_entry.id   AF-A0A915K7W9-F1
#
_cell.length_a   1.000
_cell.length_b   1.000
_cell.length_c   1.000
_cell.angle_alpha   90.00
_cell.angle_beta   90.00
_cell.angle_gamma   90.00
#
_symmetry.space_group_name_H-M   'P 1'
#
loop_
_entity.id
_entity.type
_entity.pdbx_description
1 polymer ?
#
loop_
_entity_poly.entity_id
_entity_poly.type
_entity_poly.pdbx_seq_one_letter_code
_entity_poly.pdbx_strand_id
1 'polypeptide(L)'
;MIWDNAYMRWLGKKKQECIQDMALACQGCPKEFGNIYTTLVKMQFADKPDYDYFIACQKDVMARKNFREESPLDWEPQNELAKMTQVVPNATMMHNENRKRSY
;
A
#
# COMPACT_ATOMS: atom_id res chain seq x y z
N MET A 1 18.81 -5.64 -11.69
CA MET A 1 17.62 -6.46 -12.02
C MET A 1 16.91 -5.76 -13.17
N ILE A 2 17.03 -6.27 -14.40
CA ILE A 2 16.40 -5.65 -15.58
C ILE A 2 15.09 -6.40 -15.80
N TRP A 3 13.96 -5.71 -15.60
CA TRP A 3 12.64 -6.27 -15.87
C TRP A 3 12.48 -6.47 -17.38
N ASP A 4 12.25 -7.70 -17.83
CA ASP A 4 12.09 -7.98 -19.25
C ASP A 4 10.71 -7.54 -19.80
N ASN A 5 10.58 -7.48 -21.12
CA ASN A 5 9.33 -7.09 -21.79
C ASN A 5 8.16 -8.05 -21.50
N ALA A 6 8.43 -9.32 -21.19
CA ALA A 6 7.40 -10.29 -20.84
C ALA A 6 6.84 -10.02 -19.44
N TYR A 7 7.70 -9.67 -18.48
CA TYR A 7 7.32 -9.27 -17.14
C TYR A 7 6.43 -8.02 -17.15
N MET A 8 6.81 -6.99 -17.91
CA MET A 8 5.99 -5.77 -18.01
C MET A 8 4.61 -6.04 -18.61
N ARG A 9 4.51 -6.94 -19.60
CA ARG A 9 3.23 -7.37 -20.17
C ARG A 9 2.39 -8.15 -19.17
N TRP A 10 3.01 -9.09 -18.44
CA TRP A 10 2.35 -9.84 -17.38
C TRP A 10 1.82 -8.91 -16.27
N LEU A 11 2.64 -7.95 -15.83
CA LEU A 11 2.27 -6.97 -14.82
C LEU A 11 1.08 -6.12 -15.29
N GLY A 12 1.11 -5.65 -16.54
CA GLY A 12 -0.01 -4.91 -17.14
C GLY A 12 -1.31 -5.71 -17.13
N LYS A 13 -1.24 -6.98 -17.55
CA LYS A 13 -2.41 -7.88 -17.52
C LYS A 13 -2.93 -8.09 -16.09
N LYS A 14 -2.04 -8.35 -15.12
CA LYS A 14 -2.42 -8.53 -13.72
C LYS A 14 -3.05 -7.30 -13.10
N LYS A 15 -2.52 -6.10 -13.41
CA LYS A 15 -3.14 -4.84 -12.98
C LYS A 15 -4.57 -4.71 -13.51
N GLN A 16 -4.78 -5.01 -14.79
CA GLN A 16 -6.10 -4.96 -15.40
C GLN A 16 -7.08 -5.95 -14.74
N GLU A 17 -6.63 -7.18 -14.46
CA GLU A 17 -7.43 -8.19 -13.76
C GLU A 17 -7.85 -7.70 -12.36
N CYS A 18 -6.93 -7.13 -11.58
CA CYS A 18 -7.24 -6.59 -10.25
C CYS A 18 -8.19 -5.38 -10.28
N ILE A 19 -8.14 -4.55 -11.34
CA ILE A 19 -9.08 -3.42 -11.48
C ILE A 19 -10.51 -3.93 -11.73
N GLN A 20 -10.65 -5.06 -12.43
CA GLN A 20 -11.94 -5.64 -12.80
C GLN A 20 -12.52 -6.56 -11.72
N ASP A 21 -11.66 -7.18 -10.91
CA ASP A 21 -12.05 -8.09 -9.84
C ASP A 21 -11.44 -7.66 -8.51
N MET A 22 -12.26 -7.05 -7.66
CA MET A 22 -11.80 -6.62 -6.35
C MET A 22 -11.50 -7.79 -5.41
N ALA A 23 -12.17 -8.93 -5.55
CA ALA A 23 -11.87 -10.10 -4.73
C ALA A 23 -10.45 -10.59 -5.00
N LEU A 24 -10.03 -10.52 -6.27
CA LEU A 24 -8.64 -10.76 -6.67
C LEU A 24 -7.69 -9.67 -6.12
N ALA A 25 -8.07 -8.39 -6.22
CA ALA A 25 -7.23 -7.28 -5.73
C ALA A 25 -7.03 -7.28 -4.21
N CYS A 26 -8.04 -7.70 -3.45
CA CYS A 26 -8.01 -7.85 -1.98
C CYS A 26 -7.54 -9.23 -1.53
N GLN A 27 -7.09 -10.11 -2.42
CA GLN A 27 -6.67 -11.44 -2.03
C GLN A 27 -5.50 -11.37 -1.03
N GLY A 28 -5.70 -11.92 0.17
CA GLY A 28 -4.72 -11.87 1.25
C GLY A 28 -4.76 -10.59 2.11
N CYS A 29 -5.57 -9.61 1.74
CA CYS A 29 -5.84 -8.42 2.55
C CYS A 29 -6.95 -8.69 3.59
N PRO A 30 -7.01 -7.91 4.69
CA PRO A 30 -8.16 -7.91 5.58
C PRO A 30 -9.47 -7.63 4.83
N LYS A 31 -10.58 -8.28 5.25
CA LYS A 31 -11.90 -8.17 4.60
C LYS A 31 -12.42 -6.73 4.50
N GLU A 32 -11.98 -5.86 5.41
CA GLU A 32 -12.37 -4.45 5.49
C GLU A 32 -11.96 -3.66 4.25
N PHE A 33 -10.88 -4.05 3.56
CA PHE A 33 -10.53 -3.44 2.26
C PHE A 33 -11.59 -3.71 1.20
N GLY A 34 -12.17 -4.91 1.17
CA GLY A 34 -13.29 -5.24 0.28
C GLY A 34 -14.58 -4.49 0.65
N ASN A 35 -14.83 -4.30 1.94
CA ASN A 35 -15.96 -3.50 2.43
C ASN A 35 -15.85 -2.03 1.97
N ILE A 36 -14.67 -1.41 2.17
CA ILE A 36 -14.39 -0.04 1.73
C ILE A 36 -14.61 0.10 0.22
N TYR A 37 -14.04 -0.81 -0.58
CA TYR A 37 -14.24 -0.79 -2.03
C TYR A 37 -15.72 -0.87 -2.43
N THR A 38 -16.47 -1.79 -1.81
CA THR A 38 -17.89 -2.02 -2.11
C THR A 38 -18.72 -0.75 -1.85
N THR A 39 -18.35 0.04 -0.85
CA THR A 39 -18.96 1.34 -0.59
C THR A 39 -18.53 2.37 -1.64
N LEU A 40 -17.23 2.51 -1.88
CA LEU A 40 -16.68 3.50 -2.82
C LEU A 40 -17.23 3.34 -4.24
N VAL A 41 -17.37 2.11 -4.74
CA VAL A 41 -17.81 1.87 -6.12
C VAL A 41 -19.28 2.25 -6.38
N LYS A 42 -20.09 2.34 -5.32
CA LYS A 42 -21.51 2.71 -5.40
C LYS A 42 -21.72 4.22 -5.32
N MET A 43 -20.70 4.97 -4.89
CA MET A 43 -20.80 6.41 -4.72
C MET A 43 -20.90 7.13 -6.05
N GLN A 44 -21.74 8.15 -6.07
CA GLN A 44 -21.86 9.11 -7.14
C GLN A 44 -20.90 10.28 -6.91
N PHE A 45 -20.67 11.07 -7.97
CA PHE A 45 -19.76 12.22 -7.92
C PHE A 45 -20.10 13.24 -6.82
N ALA A 46 -21.38 13.45 -6.55
CA ALA A 46 -21.84 14.43 -5.56
C ALA A 46 -22.00 13.82 -4.14
N ASP A 47 -21.82 12.52 -3.97
CA ASP A 47 -22.02 11.87 -2.68
C ASP A 47 -20.91 12.27 -1.70
N LYS A 48 -21.31 12.63 -0.48
CA LYS A 48 -20.36 12.84 0.61
C LYS A 48 -19.90 11.47 1.13
N PRO A 49 -18.59 11.18 1.17
CA PRO A 49 -18.09 9.93 1.75
C PRO A 49 -18.36 9.84 3.25
N ASP A 50 -18.73 8.64 3.72
CA ASP A 50 -18.82 8.33 5.15
C ASP A 50 -17.42 8.02 5.70
N TYR A 51 -16.70 9.09 6.06
CA TYR A 51 -15.34 8.97 6.59
C TYR A 51 -15.30 8.20 7.92
N ASP A 52 -16.34 8.31 8.75
CA ASP A 52 -16.39 7.63 10.05
C ASP A 52 -16.44 6.11 9.86
N TYR A 53 -17.23 5.63 8.89
CA TYR A 53 -17.26 4.23 8.50
C TYR A 53 -15.90 3.71 8.02
N PHE A 54 -15.20 4.47 7.16
CA PHE A 54 -13.91 4.05 6.63
C PHE A 54 -12.82 4.02 7.71
N ILE A 55 -12.84 4.99 8.62
CA ILE A 55 -11.93 5.01 9.77
C ILE A 55 -12.22 3.83 10.70
N ALA A 56 -13.49 3.52 10.96
CA ALA A 56 -13.87 2.36 11.77
C ALA A 56 -13.36 1.04 11.16
N CYS A 57 -13.50 0.87 9.84
CA CYS A 57 -12.96 -0.28 9.13
C CYS A 57 -11.45 -0.46 9.37
N GLN A 58 -10.66 0.61 9.35
CA GLN A 58 -9.23 0.54 9.60
C GLN A 58 -8.92 0.26 11.08
N LYS A 59 -9.63 0.91 12.00
CA LYS A 59 -9.48 0.69 13.45
C LYS A 59 -9.77 -0.76 13.84
N ASP A 60 -10.76 -1.39 13.22
CA ASP A 60 -11.08 -2.81 13.44
C ASP A 60 -9.94 -3.75 12.99
N VAL A 61 -9.27 -3.41 11.89
CA VAL A 61 -8.07 -4.15 11.45
C VAL A 61 -6.94 -3.98 12.45
N MET A 62 -6.66 -2.74 12.86
CA MET A 62 -5.60 -2.43 13.82
C MET A 62 -5.83 -3.15 15.15
N ALA A 63 -7.04 -3.04 15.70
CA ALA A 63 -7.41 -3.69 16.97
C ALA A 63 -7.24 -5.22 16.91
N ARG A 64 -7.73 -5.89 15.86
CA ARG A 64 -7.59 -7.35 15.72
C ARG A 64 -6.15 -7.81 15.53
N LYS A 65 -5.31 -6.97 14.92
CA LYS A 65 -3.88 -7.25 14.74
C LYS A 65 -3.03 -6.75 15.90
N ASN A 66 -3.65 -6.19 16.94
CA ASN A 66 -3.00 -5.60 18.10
C ASN A 66 -1.99 -4.49 17.76
N PHE A 67 -2.30 -3.73 16.71
CA PHE A 67 -1.58 -2.50 16.38
C PHE A 67 -2.11 -1.34 17.20
N ARG A 68 -1.21 -0.46 17.62
CA ARG A 68 -1.49 0.78 18.34
C ARG A 68 -1.03 1.99 17.54
N GLU A 69 -1.57 3.16 17.81
CA GLU A 69 -1.16 4.39 17.12
C GLU A 69 0.32 4.73 17.39
N GLU A 70 0.86 4.32 18.53
CA GLU A 70 2.28 4.49 18.88
C GLU A 70 3.17 3.39 18.31
N SER A 71 2.61 2.44 17.55
CA SER A 71 3.42 1.39 16.93
C SER A 71 4.35 2.01 15.89
N PRO A 72 5.64 1.66 15.90
CA PRO A 72 6.61 2.33 15.06
C PRO A 72 6.36 1.99 13.60
N LEU A 73 6.39 3.01 12.74
CA LEU A 73 6.18 2.86 11.31
C LEU A 73 7.38 2.14 10.67
N ASP A 74 7.19 1.60 9.46
CA ASP A 74 8.22 0.78 8.80
C ASP A 74 9.53 1.55 8.54
N TRP A 75 9.48 2.88 8.48
CA TRP A 75 10.64 3.75 8.30
C TRP A 75 11.23 4.29 9.62
N GLU A 76 10.60 4.03 10.75
CA GLU A 76 11.05 4.54 12.04
C GLU A 76 12.12 3.64 12.66
N PRO A 77 13.18 4.22 13.26
CA PRO A 77 14.33 3.45 13.76
C PRO A 77 13.98 2.51 14.93
N GLN A 78 12.85 2.74 15.60
CA GLN A 78 12.32 1.86 16.66
C GLN A 78 11.75 0.55 16.10
N ASN A 79 11.43 0.48 14.80
CA ASN A 79 10.90 -0.71 14.16
C ASN A 79 12.04 -1.68 13.79
N GLU A 80 11.90 -2.95 14.16
CA GLU A 80 12.87 -4.01 13.84
C GLU A 80 13.06 -4.19 12.33
N LEU A 81 12.03 -3.98 11.51
CA LEU A 81 12.12 -4.03 10.05
C LEU A 81 12.94 -2.88 9.46
N ALA A 82 12.83 -1.68 10.06
CA ALA A 82 13.67 -0.54 9.69
C ALA A 82 15.14 -0.84 10.00
N LYS A 83 15.41 -1.44 11.16
CA LYS A 83 16.77 -1.89 11.54
C LYS A 83 17.29 -2.92 10.53
N MET A 84 16.50 -3.93 10.18
CA MET A 84 16.88 -4.95 9.17
C MET A 84 17.21 -4.33 7.81
N THR A 85 16.50 -3.28 7.40
CA THR A 85 16.72 -2.57 6.13
C THR A 85 18.00 -1.71 6.18
N GLN A 86 18.35 -1.16 7.34
CA GLN A 86 19.58 -0.37 7.55
C GLN A 86 20.86 -1.22 7.59
N VAL A 87 20.78 -2.51 7.95
CA VAL A 87 21.96 -3.41 7.98
C VAL A 87 22.34 -3.92 6.59
N VAL A 88 21.50 -3.71 5.56
CA VAL A 88 21.81 -4.15 4.20
C VAL A 88 22.87 -3.21 3.61
N PRO A 89 24.10 -3.67 3.30
CA PRO A 89 25.22 -2.80 2.94
C PRO A 89 25.03 -2.01 1.64
N ASN A 90 23.96 -2.30 0.88
CA ASN A 90 23.59 -1.66 -0.37
C ASN A 90 22.05 -1.50 -0.47
N ALA A 91 21.39 -1.03 0.59
CA ALA A 91 20.07 -0.44 0.42
C ALA A 91 20.23 0.90 -0.33
N THR A 92 20.42 0.83 -1.65
CA THR A 92 20.28 1.97 -2.55
C THR A 92 18.80 2.36 -2.55
N MET A 93 18.33 3.02 -1.50
CA MET A 93 17.21 3.94 -1.66
C MET A 93 17.71 4.98 -2.66
N MET A 94 17.11 5.05 -3.86
CA MET A 94 17.56 5.93 -4.93
C MET A 94 17.44 7.41 -4.51
N HIS A 95 18.35 7.91 -3.66
CA HIS A 95 18.63 9.32 -3.54
C HIS A 95 19.56 9.64 -4.71
N ASN A 96 18.98 10.21 -5.76
CA ASN A 96 19.74 10.56 -6.95
C ASN A 96 20.58 11.82 -6.62
N GLU A 97 21.71 11.61 -5.95
CA GLU A 97 22.68 12.65 -5.54
C GLU A 97 23.32 13.37 -6.75
N ASN A 98 23.07 12.88 -7.96
CA ASN A 98 23.61 13.44 -9.20
C ASN A 98 22.70 14.45 -9.91
N ARG A 99 21.62 14.96 -9.30
CA ARG A 99 21.05 16.25 -9.76
C ARG A 99 21.94 17.39 -9.29
N LYS A 100 23.11 17.55 -9.92
CA LYS A 100 23.70 18.88 -10.02
C LYS A 100 22.65 19.75 -10.70
N ARG A 101 22.10 20.73 -9.99
CA ARG A 101 21.36 21.83 -10.62
C ARG A 101 22.37 22.52 -11.52
N SER A 102 22.30 22.26 -12.82
CA SER A 102 22.90 23.14 -13.81
C SER A 102 22.16 24.46 -13.72
N TYR A 103 22.81 25.47 -13.16
CA TYR A 103 22.52 26.88 -13.41
C TYR A 103 23.45 27.36 -14.53
#